data_AF-A0A4U7APK2-F1
#
_entry.id   AF-A0A4U7APK2-F1
#
_cell.length_a   1.000
_cell.length_b   1.000
_cell.length_c   1.000
_cell.angle_alpha   90.00
_cell.angle_beta   90.00
_cell.angle_gamma   90.00
#
_symmetry.space_group_name_H-M   'P 1'
#
loop_
_entity.id
_entity.type
_entity.pdbx_description
1 polymer ?
#
loop_
_entity_poly.entity_id
_entity_poly.type
_entity_poly.pdbx_seq_one_letter_code
_entity_poly.pdbx_strand_id
1 'polypeptide(L)'
;MASSRIEELPDDFEENATLSDIPPKLSKSSQDAAIPSLENMLSQPEAFANRSHSNSGEAGAAMPPAMKEMKQQTVDEVLDEMNRIPLFMTNLDNVDGPDGGNIQLEALRAMAYEGTRAEIAGNFREQGNEAAKQKLWKDAREFYDRALHSLRMSDDELQKAKGGEGPSEFEVLDVDEEEDKKKERQIQEASLVNRALCNLEMSTAALTDELMLHALLLLILSAENYGACNRDCAAVLKLNSKNVKAWYRSATACLALDKVPEAEDACSRGLEFDPSNAALKTLSTKIAARKKYLEDLRDARRKREERERKEQEALKVALKARNITTRTTTKAPDMEDATISLTDPLDPASILRIPTVLLYPLHAQSDFIKRFADIENLAMHLEYILPLPWDEKREYTLDSVECYVETVSGGLVKTGKNMELHRILGSGKVEVVDGLLKINVVPKAKAKLWIEKFKEQKGR
;
A
#
# COMPACT_ATOMS: atom_id res chain seq x y z
N MET A 1 -37.00 4.88 38.74
CA MET A 1 -36.37 3.89 37.83
C MET A 1 -35.85 4.64 36.61
N ALA A 2 -34.62 5.14 36.68
CA ALA A 2 -33.94 5.69 35.52
C ALA A 2 -33.12 4.55 34.90
N SER A 3 -33.54 4.06 33.74
CA SER A 3 -32.72 3.14 32.94
C SER A 3 -31.44 3.88 32.58
N SER A 4 -30.29 3.45 33.09
CA SER A 4 -28.98 3.88 32.62
C SER A 4 -28.89 3.53 31.13
N ARG A 5 -29.20 4.51 30.27
CA ARG A 5 -29.15 4.36 28.83
C ARG A 5 -27.68 4.22 28.46
N ILE A 6 -27.27 3.03 28.04
CA ILE A 6 -25.92 2.74 27.55
C ILE A 6 -25.59 3.78 26.47
N GLU A 7 -24.68 4.69 26.78
CA GLU A 7 -24.26 5.77 25.88
C GLU A 7 -23.34 5.16 24.82
N GLU A 8 -23.81 5.14 23.58
CA GLU A 8 -23.02 4.82 22.41
C GLU A 8 -22.49 6.13 21.82
N LEU A 9 -21.25 6.12 21.32
CA LEU A 9 -20.66 7.30 20.72
C LEU A 9 -21.49 7.75 19.50
N PRO A 10 -21.88 9.03 19.43
CA PRO A 10 -22.51 9.59 18.25
C PRO A 10 -21.49 9.62 17.10
N ASP A 11 -21.93 9.18 15.91
CA ASP A 11 -21.20 9.43 14.67
C ASP A 11 -21.55 10.87 14.24
N ASP A 12 -21.00 11.88 14.93
CA ASP A 12 -21.15 13.28 14.53
C ASP A 12 -20.35 13.53 13.25
N PHE A 13 -21.02 13.26 12.12
CA PHE A 13 -20.60 13.71 10.80
C PHE A 13 -20.97 15.19 10.70
N GLU A 14 -20.03 16.08 10.99
CA GLU A 14 -20.18 17.49 10.62
C GLU A 14 -20.26 17.59 9.09
N GLU A 15 -21.49 17.67 8.58
CA GLU A 15 -21.81 18.28 7.31
C GLU A 15 -21.34 19.74 7.34
N ASN A 16 -20.11 20.00 6.88
CA ASN A 16 -19.65 21.18 6.13
C ASN A 16 -18.14 21.38 6.34
N ALA A 17 -17.33 20.74 5.50
CA ALA A 17 -15.98 21.22 5.22
C ALA A 17 -15.85 21.45 3.72
N THR A 18 -16.33 22.60 3.27
CA THR A 18 -15.95 23.17 1.98
C THR A 18 -14.45 23.47 1.99
N LEU A 19 -13.80 23.02 0.93
CA LEU A 19 -12.36 23.01 0.67
C LEU A 19 -11.83 24.43 0.34
N SER A 20 -12.03 25.40 1.23
CA SER A 20 -11.42 26.74 1.14
C SER A 20 -11.78 27.56 2.38
N ASP A 21 -11.00 27.41 3.46
CA ASP A 21 -10.74 28.47 4.45
C ASP A 21 -9.63 27.95 5.40
N ILE A 22 -8.39 28.06 4.93
CA ILE A 22 -7.19 27.74 5.70
C ILE A 22 -6.77 29.05 6.39
N PRO A 23 -6.85 29.19 7.73
CA PRO A 23 -6.18 30.31 8.38
C PRO A 23 -4.65 30.13 8.29
N PRO A 24 -3.89 31.22 8.11
CA PRO A 24 -2.47 31.14 7.78
C PRO A 24 -1.65 30.56 8.94
N LYS A 25 -0.69 29.71 8.56
CA LYS A 25 0.34 29.12 9.43
C LYS A 25 0.97 30.20 10.33
N LEU A 26 0.87 30.03 11.65
CA LEU A 26 1.72 30.78 12.57
C LEU A 26 3.18 30.32 12.44
N SER A 27 4.03 31.32 12.22
CA SER A 27 5.47 31.24 12.05
C SER A 27 6.19 30.74 13.32
N LYS A 28 7.21 29.91 13.10
CA LYS A 28 8.29 29.65 14.06
C LYS A 28 8.97 30.96 14.47
N SER A 29 8.84 31.35 15.74
CA SER A 29 9.93 31.93 16.56
C SER A 29 9.41 32.39 17.93
N SER A 30 10.30 32.28 18.92
CA SER A 30 10.25 32.89 20.27
C SER A 30 9.35 32.22 21.30
N GLN A 31 9.91 31.25 22.04
CA GLN A 31 10.16 31.42 23.48
C GLN A 31 11.04 30.26 23.97
N ASP A 32 12.34 30.42 23.78
CA ASP A 32 13.33 29.89 24.72
C ASP A 32 13.09 30.58 26.07
N ALA A 33 12.29 29.95 26.90
CA ALA A 33 12.27 30.19 28.34
C ALA A 33 12.25 28.80 28.98
N ALA A 34 13.44 28.21 29.05
CA ALA A 34 13.67 26.94 29.72
C ALA A 34 13.14 27.04 31.16
N ILE A 35 12.07 26.31 31.45
CA ILE A 35 11.76 25.92 32.82
C ILE A 35 12.94 25.04 33.24
N PRO A 36 13.73 25.42 34.27
CA PRO A 36 14.83 24.59 34.70
C PRO A 36 14.28 23.23 35.14
N SER A 37 14.87 22.14 34.65
CA SER A 37 14.58 20.82 35.18
C SER A 37 14.84 20.81 36.68
N LEU A 38 14.08 19.98 37.41
CA LEU A 38 14.24 19.77 38.86
C LEU A 38 15.70 19.44 39.24
N GLU A 39 16.43 18.86 38.29
CA GLU A 39 17.84 18.50 38.34
C GLU A 39 18.76 19.73 38.38
N ASN A 40 18.46 20.79 37.63
CA ASN A 40 19.20 22.07 37.68
C ASN A 40 19.00 22.83 38.99
N MET A 41 17.96 22.50 39.77
CA MET A 41 17.64 23.16 41.05
C MET A 41 18.38 22.49 42.23
N LEU A 42 18.79 21.23 42.09
CA LEU A 42 19.46 20.44 43.12
C LEU A 42 20.99 20.45 43.02
N SER A 43 21.57 20.95 41.92
CA SER A 43 23.02 20.85 41.64
C SER A 43 23.85 22.12 41.90
N GLN A 44 23.41 23.08 42.73
CA GLN A 44 24.28 24.19 43.15
C GLN A 44 24.96 23.90 44.50
N PRO A 45 26.29 23.73 44.55
CA PRO A 45 27.03 23.74 45.80
C PRO A 45 27.27 25.20 46.23
N GLU A 46 27.22 25.43 47.54
CA GLU A 46 27.62 26.67 48.24
C GLU A 46 26.64 27.85 48.24
N ALA A 47 25.69 27.85 49.19
CA ALA A 47 25.11 29.10 49.70
C ALA A 47 24.56 29.03 51.13
N PHE A 48 25.05 28.15 52.02
CA PHE A 48 24.75 28.25 53.47
C PHE A 48 25.94 27.79 54.32
N ALA A 49 27.11 28.40 54.09
CA ALA A 49 28.21 28.39 55.04
C ALA A 49 28.51 29.84 55.48
N ASN A 50 28.50 30.04 56.81
CA ASN A 50 29.02 31.21 57.53
C ASN A 50 28.27 32.57 57.40
N ARG A 51 27.28 32.75 58.28
CA ARG A 51 27.21 33.97 59.10
C ARG A 51 27.42 33.58 60.56
N SER A 52 28.51 34.06 61.16
CA SER A 52 28.86 33.86 62.56
C SER A 52 28.38 35.05 63.40
N HIS A 53 27.63 34.80 64.48
CA HIS A 53 28.05 35.08 65.87
C HIS A 53 26.90 34.90 66.89
N SER A 54 27.18 34.03 67.87
CA SER A 54 26.77 34.00 69.29
C SER A 54 25.34 34.42 69.70
N ASN A 55 24.56 33.49 70.25
CA ASN A 55 24.38 33.38 71.71
C ASN A 55 23.61 32.08 72.09
N SER A 56 23.87 31.62 73.31
CA SER A 56 23.27 30.53 74.11
C SER A 56 21.84 30.04 73.82
N GLY A 57 21.62 28.72 73.99
CA GLY A 57 20.38 28.17 74.55
C GLY A 57 19.60 27.17 73.67
N GLU A 58 19.61 25.91 74.09
CA GLU A 58 18.62 24.81 73.96
C GLU A 58 17.52 24.78 72.85
N ALA A 59 17.27 23.52 72.44
CA ALA A 59 16.05 22.97 71.81
C ALA A 59 15.84 23.15 70.30
N GLY A 60 16.53 22.31 69.51
CA GLY A 60 16.06 21.89 68.19
C GLY A 60 15.51 20.46 68.26
N ALA A 61 14.21 20.29 68.03
CA ALA A 61 13.54 18.99 68.06
C ALA A 61 14.23 17.98 67.12
N ALA A 62 14.43 16.75 67.61
CA ALA A 62 14.99 15.67 66.81
C ALA A 62 14.09 15.40 65.59
N MET A 63 14.68 15.37 64.39
CA MET A 63 13.96 15.06 63.15
C MET A 63 13.27 13.67 63.24
N PRO A 64 12.09 13.50 62.59
CA PRO A 64 11.38 12.23 62.60
C PRO A 64 12.25 11.09 62.06
N PRO A 65 12.22 9.89 62.69
CA PRO A 65 13.08 8.76 62.30
C PRO A 65 12.95 8.35 60.82
N ALA A 66 11.79 8.57 60.19
CA ALA A 66 11.58 8.30 58.76
C ALA A 66 12.45 9.17 57.82
N MET A 67 12.86 10.36 58.25
CA MET A 67 13.68 11.29 57.45
C MET A 67 15.20 11.01 57.58
N LYS A 68 15.59 10.04 58.42
CA LYS A 68 17.00 9.66 58.62
C LYS A 68 17.49 8.67 57.56
N GLU A 69 16.60 7.87 57.00
CA GLU A 69 16.91 6.81 56.02
C GLU A 69 17.06 7.38 54.60
N MET A 70 16.23 8.36 54.21
CA MET A 70 16.31 9.04 52.90
C MET A 70 17.63 9.77 52.63
N LYS A 71 18.47 10.03 53.63
CA LYS A 71 19.74 10.76 53.46
C LYS A 71 20.91 9.85 53.06
N GLN A 72 20.71 8.53 53.05
CA GLN A 72 21.74 7.54 52.69
C GLN A 72 21.62 7.03 51.26
N GLN A 73 20.51 7.34 50.57
CA GLN A 73 20.27 6.94 49.19
C GLN A 73 20.83 7.99 48.23
N THR A 74 21.41 7.53 47.13
CA THR A 74 21.86 8.40 46.05
C THR A 74 20.67 8.98 45.28
N VAL A 75 20.87 10.10 44.56
CA VAL A 75 19.80 10.76 43.78
C VAL A 75 19.17 9.77 42.78
N ASP A 76 19.99 8.90 42.19
CA ASP A 76 19.56 7.89 41.24
C ASP A 76 18.70 6.80 41.91
N GLU A 77 19.05 6.35 43.12
CA GLU A 77 18.27 5.38 43.90
C GLU A 77 16.90 5.94 44.32
N VAL A 78 16.84 7.23 44.69
CA VAL A 78 15.58 7.90 45.02
C VAL A 78 14.70 8.06 43.77
N LEU A 79 15.30 8.30 42.60
CA LEU A 79 14.60 8.37 41.32
C LEU A 79 14.02 7.00 40.92
N ASP A 80 14.77 5.92 41.12
CA ASP A 80 14.31 4.56 40.89
C ASP A 80 13.18 4.17 41.87
N GLU A 81 13.29 4.53 43.15
CA GLU A 81 12.21 4.32 44.12
C GLU A 81 10.96 5.14 43.80
N MET A 82 11.13 6.37 43.31
CA MET A 82 10.01 7.22 42.90
C MET A 82 9.34 6.68 41.62
N ASN A 83 10.12 6.16 40.66
CA ASN A 83 9.58 5.50 39.47
C ASN A 83 8.79 4.21 39.78
N ARG A 84 9.03 3.56 40.93
CA ARG A 84 8.21 2.41 41.39
C ARG A 84 6.84 2.81 41.90
N ILE A 85 6.65 4.07 42.31
CA ILE A 85 5.36 4.54 42.82
C ILE A 85 4.48 4.88 41.61
N PRO A 86 3.29 4.26 41.44
CA PRO A 86 2.45 4.44 40.25
C PRO A 86 2.12 5.91 39.92
N LEU A 87 2.07 6.77 40.93
CA LEU A 87 1.81 8.20 40.78
C LEU A 87 2.96 8.98 40.11
N PHE A 88 4.20 8.51 40.23
CA PHE A 88 5.40 9.16 39.71
C PHE A 88 6.14 8.31 38.67
N MET A 89 5.52 7.21 38.26
CA MET A 89 6.06 6.25 37.34
C MET A 89 6.12 6.82 35.93
N THR A 90 7.34 6.96 35.41
CA THR A 90 7.57 7.48 34.06
C THR A 90 7.69 6.38 33.00
N ASN A 91 8.12 5.17 33.39
CA ASN A 91 8.29 4.00 32.51
C ASN A 91 7.97 2.68 33.26
N LEU A 92 7.63 1.62 32.53
CA LEU A 92 7.37 0.25 33.04
C LEU A 92 8.64 -0.58 33.26
N ASP A 93 9.82 -0.03 33.02
CA ASP A 93 11.08 -0.74 33.19
C ASP A 93 11.53 -0.67 34.66
N ASN A 94 11.91 -1.81 35.25
CA ASN A 94 12.40 -1.94 36.64
C ASN A 94 11.39 -1.58 37.76
N VAL A 95 10.09 -1.76 37.51
CA VAL A 95 9.01 -1.52 38.50
C VAL A 95 8.93 -2.55 39.63
N ASP A 96 9.56 -3.71 39.45
CA ASP A 96 9.52 -4.78 40.45
C ASP A 96 10.41 -4.44 41.65
N GLY A 97 9.86 -4.67 42.85
CA GLY A 97 10.64 -4.60 44.08
C GLY A 97 11.68 -5.73 44.17
N PRO A 98 12.54 -5.72 45.20
CA PRO A 98 13.51 -6.80 45.45
C PRO A 98 12.88 -8.20 45.56
N ASP A 99 11.56 -8.29 45.80
CA ASP A 99 10.78 -9.53 45.88
C ASP A 99 10.05 -9.90 44.57
N GLY A 100 10.34 -9.22 43.45
CA GLY A 100 9.83 -9.58 42.12
C GLY A 100 8.39 -9.14 41.81
N GLY A 101 7.85 -8.16 42.54
CA GLY A 101 6.54 -7.57 42.26
C GLY A 101 6.37 -6.18 42.89
N ASN A 102 5.33 -5.48 42.46
CA ASN A 102 4.95 -4.15 42.95
C ASN A 102 3.51 -4.19 43.48
N ILE A 103 3.39 -4.28 44.81
CA ILE A 103 2.12 -4.43 45.52
C ILE A 103 1.16 -3.28 45.19
N GLN A 104 1.69 -2.07 44.98
CA GLN A 104 0.89 -0.89 44.66
C GLN A 104 0.28 -0.98 43.24
N LEU A 105 1.04 -1.49 42.27
CA LEU A 105 0.53 -1.75 40.91
C LEU A 105 -0.49 -2.89 40.91
N GLU A 106 -0.26 -3.93 41.71
CA GLU A 106 -1.20 -5.04 41.85
C GLU A 106 -2.51 -4.59 42.52
N ALA A 107 -2.44 -3.75 43.55
CA ALA A 107 -3.62 -3.15 44.18
C ALA A 107 -4.41 -2.25 43.20
N LEU A 108 -3.74 -1.45 42.37
CA LEU A 108 -4.38 -0.67 41.32
C LEU A 108 -5.05 -1.55 40.26
N ARG A 109 -4.39 -2.64 39.88
CA ARG A 109 -4.97 -3.63 38.95
C ARG A 109 -6.20 -4.30 39.57
N ALA A 110 -6.15 -4.70 40.85
CA ALA A 110 -7.27 -5.31 41.53
C ALA A 110 -8.49 -4.38 41.61
N MET A 111 -8.28 -3.08 41.88
CA MET A 111 -9.35 -2.07 41.84
C MET A 111 -10.00 -1.94 40.45
N ALA A 112 -9.22 -2.09 39.37
CA ALA A 112 -9.77 -2.05 38.01
C ALA A 112 -10.66 -3.27 37.67
N TYR A 113 -10.53 -4.38 38.40
CA TYR A 113 -11.34 -5.60 38.25
C TYR A 113 -12.34 -5.79 39.40
N GLU A 114 -12.68 -4.72 40.14
CA GLU A 114 -13.72 -4.76 41.16
C GLU A 114 -15.14 -4.81 40.54
N GLY A 115 -16.04 -5.61 41.11
CA GLY A 115 -17.44 -5.75 40.66
C GLY A 115 -17.76 -7.02 39.87
N THR A 116 -18.95 -7.04 39.27
CA THR A 116 -19.41 -8.12 38.37
C THR A 116 -18.72 -8.04 37.01
N ARG A 117 -18.75 -9.14 36.23
CA ARG A 117 -18.12 -9.17 34.90
C ARG A 117 -18.70 -8.09 33.97
N ALA A 118 -20.01 -7.89 34.03
CA ALA A 118 -20.69 -6.84 33.28
C ALA A 118 -20.25 -5.43 33.72
N GLU A 119 -20.09 -5.18 35.02
CA GLU A 119 -19.63 -3.89 35.55
C GLU A 119 -18.19 -3.57 35.14
N ILE A 120 -17.29 -4.55 35.26
CA ILE A 120 -15.87 -4.40 34.86
C ILE A 120 -15.79 -4.07 33.35
N ALA A 121 -16.50 -4.84 32.52
CA ALA A 121 -16.55 -4.59 31.09
C ALA A 121 -17.19 -3.23 30.75
N GLY A 122 -18.21 -2.82 31.50
CA GLY A 122 -18.86 -1.52 31.39
C GLY A 122 -17.91 -0.36 31.69
N ASN A 123 -17.12 -0.46 32.76
CA ASN A 123 -16.14 0.55 33.16
C ASN A 123 -15.05 0.72 32.10
N PHE A 124 -14.45 -0.37 31.61
CA PHE A 124 -13.47 -0.30 30.51
C PHE A 124 -14.07 0.28 29.22
N ARG A 125 -15.33 -0.03 28.91
CA ARG A 125 -16.02 0.56 27.76
C ARG A 125 -16.20 2.07 27.93
N GLU A 126 -16.55 2.54 29.11
CA GLU A 126 -16.71 3.99 29.40
C GLU A 126 -15.37 4.73 29.30
N GLN A 127 -14.28 4.16 29.83
CA GLN A 127 -12.93 4.68 29.64
C GLN A 127 -12.56 4.75 28.16
N GLY A 128 -12.88 3.70 27.39
CA GLY A 128 -12.68 3.66 25.95
C GLY A 128 -13.52 4.72 25.21
N ASN A 129 -14.74 4.99 25.67
CA ASN A 129 -15.59 6.04 25.10
C ASN A 129 -14.99 7.43 25.33
N GLU A 130 -14.48 7.71 26.53
CA GLU A 130 -13.81 8.99 26.83
C GLU A 130 -12.52 9.17 26.03
N ALA A 131 -11.70 8.13 25.89
CA ALA A 131 -10.52 8.16 25.03
C ALA A 131 -10.90 8.39 23.55
N ALA A 132 -11.98 7.78 23.07
CA ALA A 132 -12.48 7.98 21.72
C ALA A 132 -13.02 9.41 21.50
N LYS A 133 -13.71 10.01 22.48
CA LYS A 133 -14.12 11.42 22.43
C LYS A 133 -12.91 12.35 22.29
N GLN A 134 -11.79 12.00 22.92
CA GLN A 134 -10.52 12.71 22.81
C GLN A 134 -9.71 12.37 21.54
N LYS A 135 -10.24 11.52 20.64
CA LYS A 135 -9.58 11.03 19.42
C LYS A 135 -8.30 10.23 19.68
N LEU A 136 -8.11 9.71 20.89
CA LEU A 136 -7.03 8.80 21.25
C LEU A 136 -7.42 7.36 20.84
N TRP A 137 -7.43 7.10 19.53
CA TRP A 137 -7.96 5.85 18.97
C TRP A 137 -7.20 4.58 19.38
N LYS A 138 -5.89 4.69 19.61
CA LYS A 138 -5.04 3.57 20.06
C LYS A 138 -5.41 3.16 21.47
N ASP A 139 -5.45 4.13 22.39
CA ASP A 139 -5.80 3.91 23.79
C ASP A 139 -7.24 3.42 23.92
N ALA A 140 -8.17 4.03 23.16
CA ALA A 140 -9.56 3.59 23.10
C ALA A 140 -9.69 2.13 22.67
N ARG A 141 -8.94 1.71 21.63
CA ARG A 141 -8.91 0.30 21.19
C ARG A 141 -8.44 -0.63 22.30
N GLU A 142 -7.39 -0.27 23.03
CA GLU A 142 -6.89 -1.10 24.14
C GLU A 142 -7.94 -1.24 25.25
N PHE A 143 -8.65 -0.16 25.59
CA PHE A 143 -9.73 -0.22 26.57
C PHE A 143 -10.88 -1.12 26.12
N TYR A 144 -11.29 -1.07 24.85
CA TYR A 144 -12.30 -2.00 24.32
C TYR A 144 -11.77 -3.45 24.26
N ASP A 145 -10.49 -3.66 23.97
CA ASP A 145 -9.86 -4.98 24.02
C ASP A 145 -9.89 -5.56 25.44
N ARG A 146 -9.59 -4.74 26.46
CA ARG A 146 -9.71 -5.11 27.88
C ARG A 146 -11.15 -5.41 28.28
N ALA A 147 -12.12 -4.61 27.82
CA ALA A 147 -13.54 -4.85 28.05
C ALA A 147 -14.01 -6.19 27.44
N LEU A 148 -13.53 -6.53 26.23
CA LEU A 148 -13.87 -7.80 25.58
C LEU A 148 -13.13 -8.98 26.18
N HIS A 149 -11.93 -8.76 26.72
CA HIS A 149 -11.18 -9.76 27.44
C HIS A 149 -11.89 -10.11 28.75
N SER A 150 -12.31 -9.14 29.56
CA SER A 150 -13.01 -9.39 30.82
C SER A 150 -14.29 -10.19 30.63
N LEU A 151 -15.01 -9.97 29.53
CA LEU A 151 -16.20 -10.78 29.18
C LEU A 151 -15.87 -12.24 28.83
N ARG A 152 -14.66 -12.52 28.31
CA ARG A 152 -14.22 -13.86 27.89
C ARG A 152 -13.47 -14.64 28.96
N MET A 153 -13.00 -13.98 30.01
CA MET A 153 -12.26 -14.61 31.10
C MET A 153 -13.10 -15.70 31.78
N SER A 154 -12.44 -16.74 32.27
CA SER A 154 -13.04 -17.71 33.19
C SER A 154 -13.18 -17.09 34.59
N ASP A 155 -14.09 -17.63 35.41
CA ASP A 155 -14.29 -17.11 36.78
C ASP A 155 -13.01 -17.24 37.63
N ASP A 156 -12.22 -18.30 37.43
CA ASP A 156 -10.92 -18.51 38.07
C ASP A 156 -9.89 -17.43 37.69
N GLU A 157 -9.87 -17.01 36.42
CA GLU A 157 -8.97 -15.95 35.94
C GLU A 157 -9.39 -14.58 36.46
N LEU A 158 -10.70 -14.34 36.57
CA LEU A 158 -11.24 -13.10 37.12
C LEU A 158 -10.93 -12.99 38.61
N GLN A 159 -10.99 -14.09 39.35
CA GLN A 159 -10.67 -14.15 40.78
C GLN A 159 -9.18 -13.91 41.04
N LYS A 160 -8.30 -14.45 40.18
CA LYS A 160 -6.86 -14.11 40.19
C LYS A 160 -6.61 -12.65 39.85
N ALA A 161 -7.32 -12.08 38.87
CA ALA A 161 -7.18 -10.67 38.50
C ALA A 161 -7.64 -9.70 39.60
N LYS A 162 -8.56 -10.13 40.47
CA LYS A 162 -9.01 -9.43 41.68
C LYS A 162 -8.01 -9.50 42.85
N GLY A 163 -6.88 -10.19 42.70
CA GLY A 163 -5.87 -10.32 43.77
C GLY A 163 -6.26 -11.26 44.91
N GLY A 164 -7.28 -12.12 44.71
CA GLY A 164 -7.76 -13.04 45.73
C GLY A 164 -7.07 -14.41 45.67
N GLU A 165 -6.15 -14.68 46.60
CA GLU A 165 -5.79 -16.06 46.96
C GLU A 165 -6.84 -16.64 47.92
N GLY A 166 -7.92 -17.21 47.38
CA GLY A 166 -8.90 -17.97 48.18
C GLY A 166 -10.35 -17.83 47.72
N PRO A 167 -11.24 -18.75 48.17
CA PRO A 167 -12.67 -18.67 47.88
C PRO A 167 -13.24 -17.41 48.54
N SER A 168 -13.88 -16.56 47.74
CA SER A 168 -14.49 -15.32 48.21
C SER A 168 -15.69 -15.60 49.12
N GLU A 169 -15.59 -15.29 50.40
CA GLU A 169 -16.74 -15.10 51.31
C GLU A 169 -17.43 -13.75 51.03
N PHE A 170 -17.88 -13.54 49.79
CA PHE A 170 -18.78 -12.43 49.49
C PHE A 170 -20.12 -13.01 49.10
N GLU A 171 -21.15 -12.67 49.90
CA GLU A 171 -22.55 -13.02 49.63
C GLU A 171 -22.88 -12.65 48.19
N VAL A 172 -23.22 -13.69 47.42
CA VAL A 172 -23.86 -13.55 46.12
C VAL A 172 -25.20 -12.87 46.38
N LEU A 173 -25.23 -11.55 46.27
CA LEU A 173 -26.49 -10.83 46.08
C LEU A 173 -27.21 -11.51 44.92
N ASP A 174 -28.52 -11.75 45.05
CA ASP A 174 -29.38 -12.39 44.05
C ASP A 174 -29.39 -11.56 42.74
N VAL A 175 -28.33 -11.68 41.97
CA VAL A 175 -28.24 -11.11 40.63
C VAL A 175 -29.00 -12.05 39.72
N ASP A 176 -30.06 -11.53 39.09
CA ASP A 176 -30.79 -12.26 38.06
C ASP A 176 -29.81 -12.60 36.92
N GLU A 177 -29.34 -13.85 36.89
CA GLU A 177 -28.31 -14.32 35.95
C GLU A 177 -28.69 -14.02 34.48
N GLU A 178 -29.98 -13.98 34.17
CA GLU A 178 -30.46 -13.70 32.82
C GLU A 178 -30.36 -12.21 32.46
N GLU A 179 -30.62 -11.30 33.41
CA GLU A 179 -30.41 -9.87 33.18
C GLU A 179 -28.93 -9.54 33.01
N ASP A 180 -28.06 -10.18 33.80
CA ASP A 180 -26.62 -9.93 33.70
C ASP A 180 -26.02 -10.48 32.41
N LYS A 181 -26.39 -11.70 31.97
CA LYS A 181 -26.02 -12.22 30.64
C LYS A 181 -26.54 -11.34 29.49
N LYS A 182 -27.66 -10.64 29.69
CA LYS A 182 -28.19 -9.68 28.70
C LYS A 182 -27.36 -8.39 28.69
N LYS A 183 -26.99 -7.86 29.85
CA LYS A 183 -26.09 -6.71 29.96
C LYS A 183 -24.72 -7.03 29.37
N GLU A 184 -24.16 -8.20 29.65
CA GLU A 184 -22.90 -8.67 29.05
C GLU A 184 -22.97 -8.67 27.53
N ARG A 185 -24.04 -9.22 26.94
CA ARG A 185 -24.24 -9.21 25.48
C ARG A 185 -24.35 -7.80 24.91
N GLN A 186 -25.05 -6.90 25.58
CA GLN A 186 -25.18 -5.50 25.15
C GLN A 186 -23.84 -4.76 25.22
N ILE A 187 -23.08 -4.97 26.30
CA ILE A 187 -21.74 -4.39 26.47
C ILE A 187 -20.78 -4.99 25.44
N GLN A 188 -20.88 -6.29 25.17
CA GLN A 188 -20.10 -6.96 24.14
C GLN A 188 -20.37 -6.36 22.75
N GLU A 189 -21.65 -6.18 22.40
CA GLU A 189 -22.07 -5.56 21.14
C GLU A 189 -21.50 -4.15 21.02
N ALA A 190 -21.74 -3.29 22.03
CA ALA A 190 -21.29 -1.91 22.02
C ALA A 190 -19.75 -1.78 21.95
N SER A 191 -19.02 -2.59 22.72
CA SER A 191 -17.55 -2.59 22.72
C SER A 191 -16.97 -3.04 21.39
N LEU A 192 -17.55 -4.06 20.74
CA LEU A 192 -17.12 -4.49 19.41
C LEU A 192 -17.41 -3.44 18.34
N VAL A 193 -18.58 -2.81 18.38
CA VAL A 193 -18.96 -1.72 17.47
C VAL A 193 -17.97 -0.57 17.62
N ASN A 194 -17.68 -0.13 18.84
CA ASN A 194 -16.78 0.99 19.09
C ASN A 194 -15.32 0.65 18.73
N ARG A 195 -14.85 -0.57 19.00
CA ARG A 195 -13.53 -1.02 18.52
C ARG A 195 -13.42 -1.01 17.00
N ALA A 196 -14.48 -1.39 16.30
CA ALA A 196 -14.54 -1.31 14.84
C ALA A 196 -14.39 0.13 14.34
N LEU A 197 -15.00 1.11 15.03
CA LEU A 197 -14.80 2.53 14.74
C LEU A 197 -13.34 2.95 14.94
N CYS A 198 -12.72 2.58 16.06
CA CYS A 198 -11.31 2.92 16.31
C CYS A 198 -10.41 2.37 15.20
N ASN A 199 -10.63 1.14 14.76
CA ASN A 199 -9.88 0.55 13.65
C ASN A 199 -10.09 1.29 12.32
N LEU A 200 -11.31 1.78 12.07
CA LEU A 200 -11.62 2.58 10.89
C LEU A 200 -10.93 3.96 10.97
N GLU A 201 -11.00 4.67 12.09
CA GLU A 201 -10.39 6.00 12.23
C GLU A 201 -8.87 5.97 12.27
N MET A 202 -8.27 4.93 12.86
CA MET A 202 -6.81 4.75 12.78
C MET A 202 -6.35 4.54 11.33
N SER A 203 -7.18 3.89 10.52
CA SER A 203 -6.85 3.66 9.11
C SER A 203 -7.02 4.91 8.26
N THR A 204 -8.00 5.79 8.55
CA THR A 204 -8.16 7.08 7.85
C THR A 204 -7.06 8.07 8.25
N ALA A 205 -6.72 8.16 9.54
CA ALA A 205 -5.65 9.01 10.05
C ALA A 205 -4.26 8.62 9.53
N ALA A 206 -4.01 7.32 9.33
CA ALA A 206 -2.75 6.84 8.73
C ALA A 206 -2.56 7.31 7.27
N LEU A 207 -3.65 7.62 6.55
CA LEU A 207 -3.56 8.14 5.17
C LEU A 207 -3.25 9.65 5.10
N THR A 208 -3.41 10.41 6.19
CA THR A 208 -3.22 11.87 6.18
C THR A 208 -1.79 12.33 6.49
N ASP A 209 -0.95 11.46 7.07
CA ASP A 209 0.44 11.82 7.37
C ASP A 209 1.30 11.84 6.08
N GLU A 210 1.74 13.05 5.72
CA GLU A 210 2.36 13.49 4.45
C GLU A 210 3.67 12.78 4.02
N LEU A 211 4.18 11.80 4.77
CA LEU A 211 5.46 11.17 4.51
C LEU A 211 5.34 10.03 3.48
N MET A 212 5.37 10.42 2.20
CA MET A 212 5.34 9.55 1.01
C MET A 212 6.35 8.38 0.99
N LEU A 213 7.38 8.36 1.87
CA LEU A 213 8.35 7.25 1.91
C LEU A 213 7.83 5.99 2.63
N HIS A 214 6.78 6.10 3.45
CA HIS A 214 6.15 4.95 4.13
C HIS A 214 4.83 4.50 3.49
N ALA A 215 4.51 4.92 2.26
CA ALA A 215 3.20 4.67 1.64
C ALA A 215 2.83 3.16 1.58
N LEU A 216 3.79 2.27 1.33
CA LEU A 216 3.55 0.83 1.31
C LEU A 216 3.26 0.26 2.72
N LEU A 217 4.02 0.69 3.73
CA LEU A 217 3.82 0.25 5.11
C LEU A 217 2.50 0.80 5.67
N LEU A 218 2.18 2.06 5.38
CA LEU A 218 0.91 2.71 5.74
C LEU A 218 -0.27 2.04 5.03
N LEU A 219 -0.12 1.64 3.77
CA LEU A 219 -1.13 0.87 3.05
C LEU A 219 -1.35 -0.51 3.66
N ILE A 220 -0.28 -1.22 4.03
CA ILE A 220 -0.38 -2.52 4.71
C ILE A 220 -1.05 -2.37 6.07
N LEU A 221 -0.62 -1.39 6.87
CA LEU A 221 -1.15 -1.15 8.21
C LEU A 221 -2.63 -0.73 8.15
N SER A 222 -2.99 0.16 7.22
CA SER A 222 -4.38 0.55 7.00
C SER A 222 -5.22 -0.63 6.51
N ALA A 223 -4.72 -1.46 5.58
CA ALA A 223 -5.40 -2.66 5.13
C ALA A 223 -5.62 -3.68 6.26
N GLU A 224 -4.65 -3.84 7.15
CA GLU A 224 -4.78 -4.69 8.34
C GLU A 224 -5.86 -4.16 9.28
N ASN A 225 -5.90 -2.84 9.49
CA ASN A 225 -6.91 -2.17 10.32
C ASN A 225 -8.32 -2.27 9.71
N TYR A 226 -8.49 -2.08 8.40
CA TYR A 226 -9.77 -2.32 7.72
C TYR A 226 -10.20 -3.79 7.81
N GLY A 227 -9.25 -4.72 7.74
CA GLY A 227 -9.48 -6.14 7.98
C GLY A 227 -9.94 -6.44 9.40
N ALA A 228 -9.35 -5.80 10.40
CA ALA A 228 -9.76 -5.90 11.80
C ALA A 228 -11.17 -5.32 12.02
N CYS A 229 -11.47 -4.16 11.44
CA CYS A 229 -12.81 -3.56 11.46
C CYS A 229 -13.87 -4.52 10.90
N ASN A 230 -13.61 -5.17 9.77
CA ASN A 230 -14.53 -6.16 9.20
C ASN A 230 -14.73 -7.39 10.09
N ARG A 231 -13.69 -7.87 10.78
CA ARG A 231 -13.83 -8.98 11.75
C ARG A 231 -14.71 -8.58 12.93
N ASP A 232 -14.55 -7.36 13.41
CA ASP A 232 -15.34 -6.81 14.53
C ASP A 232 -16.80 -6.63 14.12
N CYS A 233 -17.05 -6.02 12.95
CA CYS A 233 -18.39 -5.88 12.40
C CYS A 233 -19.06 -7.26 12.19
N ALA A 234 -18.33 -8.26 11.69
CA ALA A 234 -18.86 -9.61 11.55
C ALA A 234 -19.21 -10.26 12.90
N ALA A 235 -18.44 -9.99 13.96
CA ALA A 235 -18.77 -10.45 15.31
C ALA A 235 -20.02 -9.74 15.86
N VAL A 236 -20.15 -8.43 15.64
CA VAL A 236 -21.36 -7.67 15.99
C VAL A 236 -22.59 -8.22 15.29
N LEU A 237 -22.50 -8.45 13.98
CA LEU A 237 -23.63 -8.92 13.17
C LEU A 237 -24.09 -10.34 13.53
N LYS A 238 -23.23 -11.16 14.15
CA LYS A 238 -23.60 -12.44 14.75
C LYS A 238 -24.40 -12.29 16.05
N LEU A 239 -24.12 -11.23 16.82
CA LEU A 239 -24.85 -10.91 18.04
C LEU A 239 -26.18 -10.20 17.71
N ASN A 240 -26.11 -9.18 16.86
CA ASN A 240 -27.23 -8.38 16.41
C ASN A 240 -27.12 -8.08 14.91
N SER A 241 -27.89 -8.80 14.11
CA SER A 241 -27.91 -8.64 12.65
C SER A 241 -28.53 -7.31 12.18
N LYS A 242 -29.29 -6.62 13.04
CA LYS A 242 -29.98 -5.36 12.73
C LYS A 242 -29.13 -4.12 13.04
N ASN A 243 -27.87 -4.30 13.45
CA ASN A 243 -27.00 -3.17 13.80
C ASN A 243 -26.56 -2.41 12.53
N VAL A 244 -27.22 -1.28 12.25
CA VAL A 244 -26.97 -0.43 11.06
C VAL A 244 -25.55 0.15 11.08
N LYS A 245 -25.02 0.49 12.26
CA LYS A 245 -23.65 1.04 12.39
C LYS A 245 -22.60 0.02 11.96
N ALA A 246 -22.77 -1.25 12.32
CA ALA A 246 -21.87 -2.32 11.88
C ALA A 246 -21.91 -2.54 10.36
N TRP A 247 -23.09 -2.48 9.74
CA TRP A 247 -23.23 -2.54 8.28
C TRP A 247 -22.54 -1.36 7.59
N TYR A 248 -22.74 -0.13 8.09
CA TYR A 248 -22.10 1.07 7.56
C TYR A 248 -20.57 1.01 7.64
N ARG A 249 -20.04 0.63 8.81
CA ARG A 249 -18.58 0.53 9.04
C ARG A 249 -17.95 -0.58 8.17
N SER A 250 -18.62 -1.72 8.04
CA SER A 250 -18.16 -2.80 7.15
C SER A 250 -18.17 -2.39 5.68
N ALA A 251 -19.24 -1.75 5.21
CA ALA A 251 -19.30 -1.25 3.83
C ALA A 251 -18.20 -0.22 3.55
N THR A 252 -17.92 0.66 4.51
CA THR A 252 -16.83 1.66 4.41
C THR A 252 -15.45 1.00 4.35
N ALA A 253 -15.19 0.02 5.22
CA ALA A 253 -13.94 -0.73 5.22
C ALA A 253 -13.75 -1.55 3.93
N CYS A 254 -14.81 -2.20 3.42
CA CYS A 254 -14.77 -2.93 2.15
C CYS A 254 -14.51 -2.00 0.95
N LEU A 255 -15.12 -0.81 0.93
CA LEU A 255 -14.86 0.18 -0.11
C LEU A 255 -13.40 0.67 -0.09
N ALA A 256 -12.84 0.91 1.11
CA ALA A 256 -11.44 1.29 1.26
C ALA A 256 -10.46 0.19 0.82
N LEU A 257 -10.84 -1.08 0.95
CA LEU A 257 -10.09 -2.25 0.46
C LEU A 257 -10.33 -2.57 -1.03
N ASP A 258 -11.06 -1.72 -1.77
CA ASP A 258 -11.48 -1.95 -3.16
C ASP A 258 -12.31 -3.25 -3.37
N LYS A 259 -12.89 -3.79 -2.30
CA LYS A 259 -13.84 -4.91 -2.30
C LYS A 259 -15.25 -4.40 -2.59
N VAL A 260 -15.43 -3.84 -3.78
CA VAL A 260 -16.68 -3.20 -4.23
C VAL A 260 -17.91 -4.11 -4.15
N PRO A 261 -17.87 -5.40 -4.55
CA PRO A 261 -19.04 -6.28 -4.45
C PRO A 261 -19.49 -6.48 -2.99
N GLU A 262 -18.55 -6.71 -2.09
CA GLU A 262 -18.80 -6.90 -0.67
C GLU A 262 -19.29 -5.61 -0.01
N ALA A 263 -18.74 -4.46 -0.42
CA ALA A 263 -19.22 -3.15 0.04
C ALA A 263 -20.67 -2.89 -0.39
N GLU A 264 -21.04 -3.26 -1.63
CA GLU A 264 -22.40 -3.15 -2.16
C GLU A 264 -23.40 -4.04 -1.39
N ASP A 265 -23.03 -5.29 -1.12
CA ASP A 265 -23.84 -6.22 -0.30
C ASP A 265 -24.02 -5.69 1.14
N ALA A 266 -22.96 -5.24 1.79
CA ALA A 266 -23.05 -4.69 3.15
C ALA A 266 -23.90 -3.41 3.20
N CYS A 267 -23.76 -2.52 2.21
CA CYS A 267 -24.50 -1.27 2.15
C CYS A 267 -26.00 -1.50 1.86
N SER A 268 -26.32 -2.41 0.94
CA SER A 268 -27.71 -2.77 0.62
C SER A 268 -28.42 -3.38 1.82
N ARG A 269 -27.80 -4.33 2.53
CA ARG A 269 -28.34 -4.90 3.77
C ARG A 269 -28.54 -3.87 4.87
N GLY A 270 -27.61 -2.91 5.01
CA GLY A 270 -27.78 -1.79 5.95
C GLY A 270 -29.02 -0.95 5.63
N LEU A 271 -29.26 -0.67 4.34
CA LEU A 271 -30.42 0.08 3.86
C LEU A 271 -31.74 -0.70 3.95
N GLU A 272 -31.71 -2.04 3.96
CA GLU A 272 -32.91 -2.86 4.24
C GLU A 272 -33.44 -2.64 5.67
N PHE A 273 -32.54 -2.45 6.64
CA PHE A 273 -32.92 -2.19 8.04
C PHE A 273 -33.23 -0.72 8.33
N ASP A 274 -32.49 0.21 7.71
CA ASP A 274 -32.75 1.66 7.81
C ASP A 274 -32.69 2.34 6.43
N PRO A 275 -33.82 2.36 5.70
CA PRO A 275 -33.90 3.01 4.38
C PRO A 275 -33.77 4.53 4.43
N SER A 276 -33.90 5.15 5.61
CA SER A 276 -33.83 6.61 5.75
C SER A 276 -32.42 7.11 6.00
N ASN A 277 -31.46 6.21 6.26
CA ASN A 277 -30.11 6.57 6.64
C ASN A 277 -29.38 7.37 5.55
N ALA A 278 -29.02 8.62 5.85
CA ALA A 278 -28.32 9.51 4.91
C ALA A 278 -26.88 9.05 4.62
N ALA A 279 -26.17 8.53 5.63
CA ALA A 279 -24.77 8.12 5.50
C ALA A 279 -24.64 6.89 4.56
N LEU A 280 -25.52 5.89 4.71
CA LEU A 280 -25.54 4.72 3.82
C LEU A 280 -25.91 5.09 2.38
N LYS A 281 -26.84 6.04 2.16
CA LYS A 281 -27.16 6.53 0.81
C LYS A 281 -25.96 7.19 0.14
N THR A 282 -25.24 8.04 0.87
CA THR A 282 -24.00 8.67 0.38
C THR A 282 -22.91 7.64 0.11
N LEU A 283 -22.81 6.58 0.93
CA LEU A 283 -21.86 5.51 0.68
C LEU A 283 -22.24 4.68 -0.57
N SER A 284 -23.53 4.40 -0.76
CA SER A 284 -24.05 3.69 -1.94
C SER A 284 -23.71 4.41 -3.24
N THR A 285 -23.83 5.75 -3.30
CA THR A 285 -23.44 6.52 -4.48
C THR A 285 -21.93 6.44 -4.75
N LYS A 286 -21.09 6.47 -3.70
CA LYS A 286 -19.63 6.28 -3.83
C LYS A 286 -19.28 4.87 -4.35
N ILE A 287 -19.93 3.83 -3.83
CA ILE A 287 -19.75 2.44 -4.26
C ILE A 287 -20.15 2.29 -5.73
N ALA A 288 -21.31 2.83 -6.14
CA ALA A 288 -21.78 2.79 -7.51
C ALA A 288 -20.82 3.51 -8.48
N ALA A 289 -20.27 4.66 -8.09
CA ALA A 289 -19.27 5.37 -8.88
C ALA A 289 -17.98 4.55 -9.03
N ARG A 290 -17.49 3.93 -7.95
CA ARG A 290 -16.30 3.07 -7.99
C ARG A 290 -16.52 1.83 -8.85
N LYS A 291 -17.69 1.20 -8.75
CA LYS A 291 -18.11 0.04 -9.55
C LYS A 291 -18.07 0.37 -11.05
N LYS A 292 -18.72 1.46 -11.45
CA LYS A 292 -18.74 1.93 -12.84
C LYS A 292 -17.32 2.17 -13.38
N TYR A 293 -16.47 2.82 -12.59
CA TYR A 293 -15.07 3.05 -12.97
C TYR A 293 -14.31 1.75 -13.25
N LEU A 294 -14.46 0.74 -12.38
CA LEU A 294 -13.82 -0.57 -12.58
C LEU A 294 -14.37 -1.33 -13.78
N GLU A 295 -15.68 -1.24 -14.04
CA GLU A 295 -16.32 -1.83 -15.22
C GLU A 295 -15.82 -1.17 -16.52
N ASP A 296 -15.78 0.17 -16.57
CA ASP A 296 -15.25 0.92 -17.71
C ASP A 296 -13.78 0.55 -18.00
N LEU A 297 -12.96 0.39 -16.95
CA LEU A 297 -11.57 -0.03 -17.08
C LEU A 297 -11.44 -1.46 -17.64
N ARG A 298 -12.26 -2.39 -17.14
CA ARG A 298 -12.30 -3.78 -17.63
C ARG A 298 -12.74 -3.85 -19.09
N ASP A 299 -13.78 -3.11 -19.45
CA ASP A 299 -14.28 -3.03 -20.82
C ASP A 299 -13.26 -2.40 -21.77
N ALA A 300 -12.57 -1.35 -21.33
CA ALA A 300 -11.49 -0.73 -22.11
C ALA A 300 -10.30 -1.67 -22.29
N ARG A 301 -9.96 -2.50 -21.29
CA ARG A 301 -8.93 -3.54 -21.40
C ARG A 301 -9.36 -4.63 -22.39
N ARG A 302 -10.59 -5.17 -22.27
CA ARG A 302 -11.12 -6.19 -23.18
C ARG A 302 -11.13 -5.71 -24.63
N LYS A 303 -11.59 -4.48 -24.90
CA LYS A 303 -11.60 -3.89 -26.26
C LYS A 303 -10.21 -3.76 -26.85
N ARG A 304 -9.19 -3.43 -26.03
CA ARG A 304 -7.78 -3.37 -26.46
C ARG A 304 -7.25 -4.75 -26.81
N GLU A 305 -7.43 -5.73 -25.93
CA GLU A 305 -7.01 -7.11 -26.15
C GLU A 305 -7.69 -7.73 -27.39
N GLU A 306 -8.98 -7.48 -27.58
CA GLU A 306 -9.71 -7.92 -28.77
C GLU A 306 -9.19 -7.27 -30.06
N ARG A 307 -8.83 -5.98 -30.00
CA ARG A 307 -8.25 -5.25 -31.12
C ARG A 307 -6.87 -5.82 -31.47
N GLU A 308 -5.99 -5.98 -30.48
CA GLU A 308 -4.65 -6.57 -30.68
C GLU A 308 -4.73 -7.99 -31.26
N ARG A 309 -5.68 -8.81 -30.77
CA ARG A 309 -5.92 -10.15 -31.32
C ARG A 309 -6.31 -10.09 -32.80
N LYS A 310 -7.26 -9.22 -33.16
CA LYS A 310 -7.71 -9.03 -34.55
C LYS A 310 -6.58 -8.51 -35.44
N GLU A 311 -5.78 -7.57 -34.95
CA GLU A 311 -4.61 -7.03 -35.68
C GLU A 311 -3.55 -8.12 -35.94
N GLN A 312 -3.26 -8.95 -34.94
CA GLN A 312 -2.34 -10.09 -35.11
C GLN A 312 -2.89 -11.16 -36.05
N GLU A 313 -4.19 -11.45 -36.00
CA GLU A 313 -4.86 -12.36 -36.93
C GLU A 313 -4.79 -11.83 -38.36
N ALA A 314 -5.11 -10.55 -38.56
CA ALA A 314 -5.03 -9.88 -39.86
C ALA A 314 -3.59 -9.91 -40.42
N LEU A 315 -2.59 -9.63 -39.58
CA LEU A 315 -1.18 -9.70 -39.96
C LEU A 315 -0.76 -11.11 -40.38
N LYS A 316 -1.16 -12.14 -39.62
CA LYS A 316 -0.88 -13.55 -39.97
C LYS A 316 -1.51 -13.94 -41.31
N VAL A 317 -2.75 -13.53 -41.55
CA VAL A 317 -3.44 -13.77 -42.82
C VAL A 317 -2.73 -13.05 -43.96
N ALA A 318 -2.33 -11.79 -43.75
CA ALA A 318 -1.62 -10.98 -44.73
C ALA A 318 -0.25 -11.58 -45.12
N LEU A 319 0.52 -12.06 -44.14
CA LEU A 319 1.82 -12.73 -44.37
C LEU A 319 1.64 -14.04 -45.13
N LYS A 320 0.64 -14.84 -44.76
CA LYS A 320 0.34 -16.12 -45.41
C LYS A 320 -0.14 -15.93 -46.85
N ALA A 321 -1.02 -14.95 -47.10
CA ALA A 321 -1.52 -14.65 -48.44
C ALA A 321 -0.40 -14.21 -49.40
N ARG A 322 0.63 -13.53 -48.89
CA ARG A 322 1.80 -13.07 -49.65
C ARG A 322 2.94 -14.10 -49.72
N ASN A 323 2.75 -15.29 -49.17
CA ASN A 323 3.77 -16.36 -49.11
C ASN A 323 5.09 -15.92 -48.44
N ILE A 324 5.00 -15.07 -47.41
CA ILE A 324 6.17 -14.54 -46.69
C ILE A 324 6.51 -15.49 -45.54
N THR A 325 7.72 -16.03 -45.54
CA THR A 325 8.22 -16.89 -44.46
C THR A 325 8.92 -16.05 -43.40
N THR A 326 8.53 -16.20 -42.13
CA THR A 326 9.14 -15.50 -41.00
C THR A 326 9.84 -16.48 -40.07
N ARG A 327 11.07 -16.18 -39.66
CA ARG A 327 11.84 -16.96 -38.68
C ARG A 327 12.16 -16.11 -37.45
N THR A 328 11.91 -16.62 -36.26
CA THR A 328 12.30 -15.99 -34.99
C THR A 328 13.50 -16.70 -34.40
N THR A 329 14.50 -15.95 -33.96
CA THR A 329 15.74 -16.43 -33.33
C THR A 329 15.75 -16.13 -31.83
N THR A 330 16.61 -16.82 -31.08
CA THR A 330 16.77 -16.62 -29.62
C THR A 330 17.45 -15.30 -29.24
N LYS A 331 18.05 -14.59 -30.21
CA LYS A 331 18.66 -13.26 -30.03
C LYS A 331 18.04 -12.26 -30.99
N ALA A 332 16.72 -12.08 -30.89
CA ALA A 332 16.05 -11.02 -31.63
C ALA A 332 16.55 -9.63 -31.15
N PRO A 333 16.95 -8.74 -32.06
CA PRO A 333 17.28 -7.37 -31.70
C PRO A 333 16.04 -6.64 -31.20
N ASP A 334 16.18 -5.81 -30.17
CA ASP A 334 15.12 -4.89 -29.76
C ASP A 334 14.98 -3.80 -30.83
N MET A 335 13.83 -3.77 -31.51
CA MET A 335 13.60 -2.90 -32.66
C MET A 335 12.61 -1.76 -32.37
N GLU A 336 12.31 -1.49 -31.10
CA GLU A 336 11.38 -0.42 -30.67
C GLU A 336 10.09 -0.42 -31.52
N ASP A 337 9.85 0.66 -32.29
CA ASP A 337 8.66 0.87 -33.13
C ASP A 337 8.74 0.20 -34.51
N ALA A 338 9.88 -0.38 -34.87
CA ALA A 338 10.10 -0.95 -36.20
C ALA A 338 9.69 -2.42 -36.22
N THR A 339 8.38 -2.63 -36.25
CA THR A 339 7.74 -3.94 -36.40
C THR A 339 7.03 -4.05 -37.75
N ILE A 340 6.84 -5.29 -38.22
CA ILE A 340 6.02 -5.54 -39.40
C ILE A 340 4.60 -5.07 -39.10
N SER A 341 4.09 -4.16 -39.92
CA SER A 341 2.78 -3.55 -39.71
C SER A 341 2.01 -3.43 -41.01
N LEU A 342 0.69 -3.48 -40.91
CA LEU A 342 -0.22 -3.17 -42.00
C LEU A 342 -0.55 -1.68 -41.99
N THR A 343 -0.87 -1.12 -43.16
CA THR A 343 -1.32 0.28 -43.26
C THR A 343 -2.67 0.46 -42.61
N ASP A 344 -3.58 -0.48 -42.83
CA ASP A 344 -4.78 -0.66 -42.03
C ASP A 344 -4.59 -1.94 -41.19
N PRO A 345 -4.42 -1.83 -39.85
CA PRO A 345 -4.17 -2.96 -38.97
C PRO A 345 -5.22 -4.07 -39.01
N LEU A 346 -6.46 -3.77 -39.43
CA LEU A 346 -7.55 -4.73 -39.46
C LEU A 346 -7.82 -5.32 -40.85
N ASP A 347 -7.26 -4.74 -41.91
CA ASP A 347 -7.44 -5.21 -43.28
C ASP A 347 -6.19 -5.98 -43.77
N PRO A 348 -6.30 -7.32 -43.95
CA PRO A 348 -5.20 -8.14 -44.46
C PRO A 348 -4.77 -7.80 -45.90
N ALA A 349 -5.64 -7.17 -46.70
CA ALA A 349 -5.34 -6.77 -48.07
C ALA A 349 -4.56 -5.44 -48.15
N SER A 350 -4.53 -4.68 -47.07
CA SER A 350 -3.81 -3.40 -47.02
C SER A 350 -2.30 -3.57 -47.19
N ILE A 351 -1.61 -2.47 -47.53
CA ILE A 351 -0.17 -2.44 -47.80
C ILE A 351 0.61 -2.89 -46.56
N LEU A 352 1.47 -3.89 -46.75
CA LEU A 352 2.34 -4.44 -45.73
C LEU A 352 3.64 -3.64 -45.67
N ARG A 353 4.06 -3.23 -44.47
CA ARG A 353 5.31 -2.52 -44.23
C ARG A 353 6.26 -3.40 -43.43
N ILE A 354 7.45 -3.60 -43.96
CA ILE A 354 8.48 -4.45 -43.36
C ILE A 354 9.72 -3.59 -43.06
N PRO A 355 10.19 -3.55 -41.80
CA PRO A 355 11.47 -2.96 -41.47
C PRO A 355 12.60 -3.64 -42.23
N THR A 356 13.50 -2.85 -42.81
CA THR A 356 14.59 -3.37 -43.66
C THR A 356 15.91 -2.72 -43.30
N VAL A 357 16.95 -3.52 -43.08
CA VAL A 357 18.34 -3.05 -42.96
C VAL A 357 19.06 -3.26 -44.28
N LEU A 358 19.64 -2.20 -44.81
CA LEU A 358 20.61 -2.25 -45.89
C LEU A 358 22.01 -2.41 -45.28
N LEU A 359 22.70 -3.48 -45.65
CA LEU A 359 24.03 -3.80 -45.17
C LEU A 359 25.06 -3.50 -46.26
N TYR A 360 26.14 -2.81 -45.88
CA TYR A 360 27.30 -2.52 -46.74
C TYR A 360 28.51 -3.32 -46.25
N PRO A 361 28.58 -4.62 -46.56
CA PRO A 361 29.49 -5.55 -45.88
C PRO A 361 30.98 -5.27 -46.16
N LEU A 362 31.33 -4.61 -47.25
CA LEU A 362 32.71 -4.25 -47.56
C LEU A 362 33.28 -3.16 -46.64
N HIS A 363 32.41 -2.33 -46.08
CA HIS A 363 32.77 -1.19 -45.23
C HIS A 363 32.23 -1.31 -43.80
N ALA A 364 31.56 -2.44 -43.48
CA ALA A 364 30.91 -2.69 -42.20
C ALA A 364 29.94 -1.58 -41.76
N GLN A 365 29.21 -1.01 -42.72
CA GLN A 365 28.20 0.03 -42.49
C GLN A 365 26.80 -0.54 -42.72
N SER A 366 25.79 0.13 -42.17
CA SER A 366 24.39 -0.25 -42.37
C SER A 366 23.46 0.95 -42.30
N ASP A 367 22.42 0.95 -43.13
CA ASP A 367 21.32 1.91 -43.07
C ASP A 367 20.01 1.19 -42.71
N PHE A 368 19.13 1.88 -42.00
CA PHE A 368 17.87 1.31 -41.53
C PHE A 368 16.64 2.02 -42.10
N ILE A 369 15.79 1.25 -42.77
CA ILE A 369 14.50 1.69 -43.31
C ILE A 369 13.42 1.15 -42.38
N LYS A 370 12.84 2.03 -41.54
CA LYS A 370 11.82 1.66 -40.55
C LYS A 370 10.56 1.05 -41.16
N ARG A 371 10.14 1.54 -42.33
CA ARG A 371 8.90 1.15 -43.01
C ARG A 371 9.16 1.05 -44.51
N PHE A 372 9.35 -0.16 -45.02
CA PHE A 372 9.45 -0.43 -46.47
C PHE A 372 8.13 -1.07 -46.90
N ALA A 373 7.34 -0.39 -47.73
CA ALA A 373 6.08 -0.93 -48.24
C ALA A 373 6.33 -2.06 -49.25
N ASP A 374 5.46 -3.06 -49.26
CA ASP A 374 5.55 -4.23 -50.15
C ASP A 374 5.40 -3.89 -51.66
N ILE A 375 4.75 -2.76 -51.97
CA ILE A 375 4.60 -2.21 -53.34
C ILE A 375 5.78 -1.35 -53.80
N GLU A 376 6.66 -0.94 -52.89
CA GLU A 376 7.83 -0.12 -53.22
C GLU A 376 8.96 -0.99 -53.80
N ASN A 377 9.88 -0.36 -54.51
CA ASN A 377 11.07 -1.02 -55.04
C ASN A 377 12.34 -0.54 -54.33
N LEU A 378 13.41 -1.33 -54.43
CA LEU A 378 14.66 -1.01 -53.75
C LEU A 378 15.38 0.19 -54.38
N ALA A 379 15.19 0.45 -55.67
CA ALA A 379 15.79 1.58 -56.38
C ALA A 379 15.33 2.92 -55.80
N MET A 380 14.04 3.07 -55.48
CA MET A 380 13.48 4.27 -54.82
C MET A 380 14.19 4.58 -53.50
N HIS A 381 14.48 3.54 -52.70
CA HIS A 381 15.19 3.72 -51.44
C HIS A 381 16.67 4.02 -51.63
N LEU A 382 17.32 3.36 -52.58
CA LEU A 382 18.73 3.61 -52.89
C LEU A 382 18.97 4.99 -53.51
N GLU A 383 17.98 5.57 -54.20
CA GLU A 383 18.11 6.86 -54.87
C GLU A 383 18.32 8.01 -53.88
N TYR A 384 17.61 8.01 -52.75
CA TYR A 384 17.80 9.05 -51.73
C TYR A 384 18.90 8.73 -50.70
N ILE A 385 19.29 7.45 -50.58
CA ILE A 385 20.38 7.02 -49.67
C ILE A 385 21.76 7.26 -50.30
N LEU A 386 21.88 7.07 -51.62
CA LEU A 386 23.13 7.30 -52.34
C LEU A 386 23.21 8.77 -52.80
N PRO A 387 24.39 9.43 -52.71
CA PRO A 387 25.70 8.88 -52.36
C PRO A 387 25.96 8.79 -50.85
N LEU A 388 26.75 7.79 -50.45
CA LEU A 388 27.08 7.53 -49.05
C LEU A 388 28.22 8.43 -48.57
N PRO A 389 28.17 8.97 -47.34
CA PRO A 389 29.15 9.94 -46.85
C PRO A 389 30.56 9.36 -46.69
N TRP A 390 30.69 8.05 -46.50
CA TRP A 390 31.96 7.33 -46.35
C TRP A 390 32.51 6.79 -47.69
N ASP A 391 31.76 6.91 -48.78
CA ASP A 391 32.17 6.41 -50.10
C ASP A 391 33.00 7.45 -50.87
N GLU A 392 34.24 7.66 -50.43
CA GLU A 392 35.19 8.61 -51.04
C GLU A 392 35.47 8.30 -52.53
N LYS A 393 35.38 7.01 -52.90
CA LYS A 393 35.67 6.51 -54.26
C LYS A 393 34.45 6.53 -55.18
N ARG A 394 33.27 6.90 -54.65
CA ARG A 394 31.98 6.90 -55.37
C ARG A 394 31.70 5.56 -56.06
N GLU A 395 32.06 4.46 -55.40
CA GLU A 395 31.85 3.11 -55.91
C GLU A 395 30.38 2.66 -55.78
N TYR A 396 29.59 3.31 -54.93
CA TYR A 396 28.18 3.04 -54.66
C TYR A 396 27.26 4.04 -55.40
N THR A 397 26.98 3.75 -56.66
CA THR A 397 25.96 4.45 -57.47
C THR A 397 24.83 3.48 -57.83
N LEU A 398 23.66 4.02 -58.19
CA LEU A 398 22.49 3.21 -58.55
C LEU A 398 22.82 2.17 -59.63
N ASP A 399 23.69 2.47 -60.59
CA ASP A 399 24.08 1.54 -61.65
C ASP A 399 25.20 0.58 -61.25
N SER A 400 26.12 1.03 -60.39
CA SER A 400 27.30 0.25 -60.01
C SER A 400 27.05 -0.75 -58.89
N VAL A 401 25.94 -0.64 -58.14
CA VAL A 401 25.63 -1.57 -57.03
C VAL A 401 24.84 -2.79 -57.48
N GLU A 402 24.93 -3.87 -56.72
CA GLU A 402 24.09 -5.06 -56.82
C GLU A 402 23.58 -5.43 -55.42
N CYS A 403 22.36 -5.93 -55.35
CA CYS A 403 21.70 -6.23 -54.08
C CYS A 403 21.50 -7.73 -53.92
N TYR A 404 21.84 -8.26 -52.75
CA TYR A 404 21.81 -9.69 -52.44
C TYR A 404 21.06 -9.94 -51.13
N VAL A 405 20.18 -10.93 -51.12
CA VAL A 405 19.42 -11.33 -49.94
C VAL A 405 19.77 -12.76 -49.57
N GLU A 406 19.84 -13.05 -48.27
CA GLU A 406 20.07 -14.41 -47.78
C GLU A 406 18.80 -15.26 -47.96
N THR A 407 19.00 -16.50 -48.38
CA THR A 407 17.93 -17.48 -48.62
C THR A 407 17.77 -18.41 -47.41
N VAL A 408 16.61 -19.08 -47.31
CA VAL A 408 16.33 -20.06 -46.23
C VAL A 408 17.40 -21.16 -46.12
N SER A 409 18.04 -21.54 -47.23
CA SER A 409 19.10 -22.54 -47.26
C SER A 409 20.50 -21.99 -46.91
N GLY A 410 20.61 -20.73 -46.46
CA GLY A 410 21.87 -20.06 -46.15
C GLY A 410 22.67 -19.58 -47.38
N GLY A 411 22.09 -19.66 -48.59
CA GLY A 411 22.68 -19.14 -49.82
C GLY A 411 22.33 -17.66 -50.07
N LEU A 412 22.84 -17.07 -51.15
CA LEU A 412 22.53 -15.70 -51.57
C LEU A 412 21.72 -15.70 -52.87
N VAL A 413 20.67 -14.88 -52.94
CA VAL A 413 19.91 -14.59 -54.16
C VAL A 413 20.12 -13.15 -54.59
N LYS A 414 20.46 -12.95 -55.86
CA LYS A 414 20.54 -11.60 -56.46
C LYS A 414 19.14 -11.03 -56.61
N THR A 415 18.94 -9.83 -56.07
CA THR A 415 17.66 -9.14 -56.05
C THR A 415 17.68 -7.98 -57.05
N GLY A 416 16.67 -7.89 -57.91
CA GLY A 416 16.55 -6.81 -58.88
C GLY A 416 16.15 -5.50 -58.19
N LYS A 417 16.87 -4.40 -58.47
CA LYS A 417 16.62 -3.08 -57.84
C LYS A 417 15.22 -2.53 -58.16
N ASN A 418 14.75 -2.79 -59.38
CA ASN A 418 13.45 -2.33 -59.88
C ASN A 418 12.30 -3.31 -59.58
N MET A 419 12.57 -4.42 -58.88
CA MET A 419 11.52 -5.35 -58.48
C MET A 419 10.84 -4.84 -57.21
N GLU A 420 9.52 -4.98 -57.16
CA GLU A 420 8.73 -4.69 -55.97
C GLU A 420 9.03 -5.70 -54.85
N LEU A 421 8.98 -5.22 -53.62
CA LEU A 421 9.32 -6.00 -52.44
C LEU A 421 8.45 -7.26 -52.28
N HIS A 422 7.16 -7.18 -52.61
CA HIS A 422 6.24 -8.32 -52.54
C HIS A 422 6.70 -9.50 -53.44
N ARG A 423 7.31 -9.23 -54.60
CA ARG A 423 7.81 -10.28 -55.51
C ARG A 423 9.08 -10.94 -54.97
N ILE A 424 9.93 -10.15 -54.32
CA ILE A 424 11.19 -10.61 -53.73
C ILE A 424 10.88 -11.58 -52.58
N LEU A 425 9.98 -11.18 -51.69
CA LEU A 425 9.57 -11.97 -50.53
C LEU A 425 8.65 -13.15 -50.93
N GLY A 426 7.73 -12.95 -51.88
CA GLY A 426 6.80 -13.98 -52.35
C GLY A 426 7.46 -15.10 -53.18
N SER A 427 8.75 -14.96 -53.51
CA SER A 427 9.54 -15.99 -54.22
C SER A 427 9.70 -17.30 -53.44
N GLY A 428 9.37 -17.32 -52.14
CA GLY A 428 9.46 -18.49 -51.26
C GLY A 428 10.88 -18.91 -50.89
N LYS A 429 11.90 -18.23 -51.43
CA LYS A 429 13.33 -18.50 -51.17
C LYS A 429 13.91 -17.59 -50.09
N VAL A 430 13.27 -16.44 -49.85
CA VAL A 430 13.69 -15.39 -48.93
C VAL A 430 12.84 -15.48 -47.66
N GLU A 431 13.49 -15.33 -46.51
CA GLU A 431 12.82 -15.27 -45.21
C GLU A 431 13.07 -13.91 -44.53
N VAL A 432 12.09 -13.48 -43.74
CA VAL A 432 12.21 -12.33 -42.85
C VAL A 432 12.62 -12.86 -41.47
N VAL A 433 13.78 -12.42 -40.97
CA VAL A 433 14.36 -12.94 -39.73
C VAL A 433 14.12 -11.91 -38.62
N ASP A 434 13.49 -12.33 -37.52
CA ASP A 434 13.16 -11.48 -36.38
C ASP A 434 12.32 -10.25 -36.74
N GLY A 435 11.45 -10.37 -37.74
CA GLY A 435 10.63 -9.25 -38.23
C GLY A 435 11.40 -8.24 -39.10
N LEU A 436 12.66 -8.55 -39.44
CA LEU A 436 13.55 -7.67 -40.21
C LEU A 436 13.99 -8.31 -41.52
N LEU A 437 13.93 -7.53 -42.60
CA LEU A 437 14.56 -7.90 -43.86
C LEU A 437 16.00 -7.36 -43.93
N LYS A 438 16.95 -8.22 -44.31
CA LYS A 438 18.35 -7.83 -44.49
C LYS A 438 18.73 -7.90 -45.97
N ILE A 439 19.18 -6.77 -46.51
CA ILE A 439 19.61 -6.67 -47.92
C ILE A 439 21.07 -6.23 -47.96
N ASN A 440 21.94 -7.02 -48.57
CA ASN A 440 23.35 -6.68 -48.75
C ASN A 440 23.52 -5.88 -50.05
N VAL A 441 24.09 -4.68 -49.97
CA VAL A 441 24.37 -3.81 -51.10
C VAL A 441 25.87 -3.81 -51.37
N VAL A 442 26.28 -4.25 -52.57
CA VAL A 442 27.69 -4.47 -52.92
C VAL A 442 28.00 -3.90 -54.30
N PRO A 443 29.13 -3.22 -54.51
CA PRO A 443 29.55 -2.77 -55.83
C PRO A 443 29.81 -3.95 -56.77
N LYS A 444 29.30 -3.87 -58.00
CA LYS A 444 29.38 -4.90 -59.05
C LYS A 444 30.81 -5.38 -59.31
N ALA A 445 31.78 -4.47 -59.25
CA ALA A 445 33.20 -4.79 -59.44
C ALA A 445 33.76 -5.73 -58.37
N LYS A 446 33.22 -5.66 -57.14
CA LYS A 446 33.68 -6.42 -55.96
C LYS A 446 32.71 -7.52 -55.54
N ALA A 447 31.55 -7.65 -56.19
CA ALA A 447 30.51 -8.61 -55.86
C ALA A 447 31.00 -10.07 -55.88
N LYS A 448 31.77 -10.47 -56.91
CA LYS A 448 32.30 -11.84 -57.01
C LYS A 448 33.17 -12.22 -55.81
N LEU A 449 34.13 -11.35 -55.47
CA LEU A 449 35.05 -11.55 -54.34
C LEU A 449 34.30 -11.60 -53.00
N TRP A 450 33.27 -10.78 -52.85
CA TRP A 450 32.46 -10.79 -51.63
C TRP A 450 31.63 -12.08 -51.50
N ILE A 451 31.00 -12.56 -52.59
CA ILE A 451 30.22 -13.80 -52.58
C ILE A 451 31.09 -15.01 -52.20
N GLU A 452 32.33 -15.07 -52.69
CA GLU A 452 33.29 -16.13 -52.31
C GLU A 452 33.60 -16.09 -50.82
N LYS A 453 33.96 -14.92 -50.28
CA LYS A 453 34.20 -14.72 -48.84
C LYS A 453 32.98 -15.05 -47.99
N PHE A 454 31.78 -14.70 -48.44
CA PHE A 454 30.53 -15.00 -47.73
C PHE A 454 30.30 -16.51 -47.63
N LYS A 455 30.54 -17.25 -48.72
CA LYS A 455 30.41 -18.72 -48.73
C LYS A 455 31.44 -19.38 -47.81
N GLU A 456 32.68 -18.90 -47.79
CA GLU A 456 33.72 -19.38 -46.87
C GLU A 456 33.35 -19.17 -45.39
N GLN A 457 32.72 -18.03 -45.08
CA GLN A 457 32.29 -17.70 -43.71
C GLN A 457 31.08 -18.51 -43.23
N LYS A 458 30.17 -18.89 -44.13
CA LYS A 458 28.96 -19.67 -43.81
C LYS A 458 29.14 -21.19 -43.91
N GLY A 459 30.19 -21.65 -44.60
CA GLY A 459 30.56 -23.06 -44.71
C GLY A 459 31.47 -23.59 -43.59
N ARG A 460 31.87 -22.71 -42.67
CA ARG A 460 32.43 -23.04 -41.35
C ARG A 460 31.33 -22.96 -40.31
#